data_AF-A0A0N4Y2H1-F1
#
_entry.id   AF-A0A0N4Y2H1-F1
#
_cell.length_a   1.000
_cell.length_b   1.000
_cell.length_c   1.000
_cell.angle_alpha   90.00
_cell.angle_beta   90.00
_cell.angle_gamma   90.00
#
_symmetry.space_group_name_H-M   'P 1'
#
loop_
_entity.id
_entity.type
_entity.pdbx_description
1 polymer ?
#
loop_
_entity_poly.entity_id
_entity_poly.type
_entity_poly.pdbx_seq_one_letter_code
_entity_poly.pdbx_strand_id
1 'polypeptide(L)'
;MYREEEEKVRYVGSDIYSTGVVRFVFGMLLVFSAARWQRTYDDLKSLLLQERFLSDDRLNSYLIEKLGPKELERSRITFLRLCQSASNCGIVPPFIYYESRQMVAPKFRTAACVIYKNVSTILTAIMCYLYDAVTYKKHVTDMIQDTYNKRFCKYKNEYESIRALTSFRNSSSVDSMDWFNILVVRDPLERFISAFVNKCLKIRVNFTLVVMEINISHFI
;
A
#
# COMPACT_ATOMS: atom_id res chain seq x y z
N MET A 1 45.38 18.55 87.53
CA MET A 1 46.18 17.38 87.13
C MET A 1 45.65 16.93 85.77
N TYR A 2 46.41 17.26 84.70
CA TYR A 2 46.43 16.75 83.30
C TYR A 2 45.09 16.68 82.52
N ARG A 3 44.75 17.38 81.42
CA ARG A 3 45.35 18.16 80.30
C ARG A 3 46.21 17.40 79.25
N GLU A 4 45.64 17.29 78.03
CA GLU A 4 46.18 17.20 76.63
C GLU A 4 47.15 16.05 76.28
N GLU A 5 47.26 15.45 75.07
CA GLU A 5 46.70 15.63 73.71
C GLU A 5 47.03 14.38 72.84
N GLU A 6 46.29 14.20 71.75
CA GLU A 6 46.57 13.49 70.46
C GLU A 6 47.10 12.03 70.38
N GLU A 7 46.35 11.15 69.67
CA GLU A 7 46.72 10.75 68.30
C GLU A 7 45.53 10.14 67.51
N LYS A 8 45.38 10.61 66.28
CA LYS A 8 44.37 10.29 65.26
C LYS A 8 44.95 9.19 64.34
N VAL A 9 44.14 8.34 63.70
CA VAL A 9 44.22 8.00 62.24
C VAL A 9 43.46 6.70 61.84
N ARG A 10 42.63 6.89 60.80
CA ARG A 10 42.11 5.96 59.76
C ARG A 10 40.96 4.98 60.08
N TYR A 11 39.76 5.49 59.83
CA TYR A 11 38.80 4.81 58.95
C TYR A 11 39.35 4.76 57.52
N VAL A 12 39.16 3.65 56.80
CA VAL A 12 38.70 3.52 55.39
C VAL A 12 38.93 2.07 54.96
N GLY A 13 37.85 1.36 54.61
CA GLY A 13 37.99 0.20 53.72
C GLY A 13 37.02 -0.96 53.96
N SER A 14 35.71 -0.78 53.70
CA SER A 14 34.82 -1.93 53.47
C SER A 14 33.45 -1.66 52.84
N ASP A 15 33.12 -0.44 52.39
CA ASP A 15 31.76 -0.16 51.84
C ASP A 15 31.69 0.03 50.31
N ILE A 16 32.80 -0.06 49.59
CA ILE A 16 32.84 0.22 48.14
C ILE A 16 32.68 -1.05 47.26
N TYR A 17 32.96 -2.24 47.79
CA TYR A 17 32.91 -3.48 47.00
C TYR A 17 31.48 -4.06 46.88
N SER A 18 30.64 -3.89 47.91
CA SER A 18 29.28 -4.43 47.95
C SER A 18 28.31 -3.72 46.98
N THR A 19 28.45 -2.39 46.84
CA THR A 19 27.57 -1.58 45.98
C THR A 19 27.82 -1.80 44.48
N GLY A 20 29.05 -2.14 44.08
CA GLY A 20 29.39 -2.46 42.69
C GLY A 20 28.81 -3.79 42.22
N VAL A 21 28.89 -4.84 43.05
CA VAL A 21 28.36 -6.17 42.72
C VAL A 21 26.84 -6.16 42.65
N VAL A 22 26.17 -5.50 43.61
CA VAL A 22 24.70 -5.37 43.61
C VAL A 22 24.21 -4.61 42.38
N ARG A 23 24.88 -3.51 41.98
CA ARG A 23 24.55 -2.77 40.75
C ARG A 23 24.77 -3.59 39.49
N PHE A 24 25.82 -4.41 39.44
CA PHE A 24 26.10 -5.29 38.30
C PHE A 24 25.03 -6.39 38.16
N VAL A 25 24.63 -7.02 39.27
CA VAL A 25 23.56 -8.03 39.28
C VAL A 25 22.22 -7.42 38.88
N PHE A 26 21.87 -6.24 39.41
CA PHE A 26 20.66 -5.51 39.00
C PHE A 26 20.70 -5.13 37.52
N GLY A 27 21.84 -4.65 37.01
CA GLY A 27 22.03 -4.35 35.59
C GLY A 27 21.82 -5.58 34.71
N MET A 28 22.39 -6.73 35.09
CA MET A 28 22.19 -7.99 34.37
C MET A 28 20.73 -8.44 34.40
N LEU A 29 20.04 -8.37 35.55
CA LEU A 29 18.62 -8.70 35.66
C LEU A 29 17.73 -7.78 34.82
N LEU A 30 18.06 -6.49 34.73
CA LEU A 30 17.37 -5.54 33.85
C LEU A 30 17.61 -5.86 32.37
N VAL A 31 18.83 -6.23 31.98
CA VAL A 31 19.13 -6.65 30.60
C VAL A 31 18.42 -7.96 30.25
N PHE A 32 18.42 -8.96 31.14
CA PHE A 32 17.71 -10.22 30.92
C PHE A 32 16.19 -10.03 30.87
N SER A 33 15.63 -9.18 31.73
CA SER A 33 14.19 -8.88 31.72
C SER A 33 13.79 -8.08 30.48
N ALA A 34 14.61 -7.11 30.04
CA ALA A 34 14.40 -6.38 28.79
C ALA A 34 14.52 -7.31 27.56
N ALA A 35 15.53 -8.18 27.51
CA ALA A 35 15.69 -9.14 26.41
C ALA A 35 14.54 -10.16 26.35
N ARG A 36 14.03 -10.59 27.52
CA ARG A 36 12.85 -11.45 27.61
C ARG A 36 11.59 -10.71 27.15
N TRP A 37 11.40 -9.47 27.58
CA TRP A 37 10.29 -8.63 27.14
C TRP A 37 10.31 -8.37 25.64
N GLN A 38 11.49 -8.12 25.06
CA GLN A 38 11.65 -7.93 23.63
C GLN A 38 11.24 -9.19 22.85
N ARG A 39 11.66 -10.37 23.34
CA ARG A 39 11.27 -11.66 22.74
C ARG A 39 9.76 -11.87 22.80
N THR A 40 9.14 -11.67 23.96
CA THR A 40 7.68 -11.80 24.12
C THR A 40 6.92 -10.78 23.25
N TYR A 41 7.45 -9.56 23.10
CA TYR A 41 6.87 -8.53 22.24
C TYR A 41 6.93 -8.96 20.76
N ASP A 42 8.06 -9.49 20.31
CA ASP A 42 8.22 -9.99 18.94
C ASP A 42 7.31 -11.21 18.67
N ASP A 43 7.17 -12.12 19.65
CA ASP A 43 6.27 -13.27 19.58
C ASP A 43 4.79 -12.82 19.50
N LEU A 44 4.34 -11.90 20.36
CA LEU A 44 2.98 -11.33 20.33
C LEU A 44 2.69 -10.65 18.99
N LYS A 45 3.67 -9.91 18.45
CA LYS A 45 3.54 -9.24 17.16
C LYS A 45 3.39 -10.25 16.01
N SER A 46 4.06 -11.40 16.09
CA SER A 46 3.94 -12.47 15.10
C SER A 46 2.56 -13.16 15.16
N LEU A 47 2.02 -13.40 16.36
CA LEU A 47 0.69 -13.97 16.56
C LEU A 47 -0.42 -13.04 16.07
N LEU A 48 -0.34 -11.74 16.38
CA LEU A 48 -1.29 -10.74 15.87
C LEU A 48 -1.26 -10.62 14.35
N LEU A 49 -0.10 -10.82 13.71
CA LEU A 49 0.01 -10.84 12.25
C LEU A 49 -0.69 -12.08 11.65
N GLN A 50 -0.52 -13.24 12.29
CA GLN A 50 -1.17 -14.48 11.90
C GLN A 50 -2.70 -14.37 12.05
N GLU A 51 -3.18 -13.75 13.13
CA GLU A 51 -4.59 -13.48 13.33
C GLU A 51 -5.15 -12.49 12.30
N ARG A 52 -4.39 -11.46 11.91
CA ARG A 52 -4.86 -10.46 10.91
C ARG A 52 -5.06 -11.04 9.50
N PHE A 53 -4.31 -12.08 9.14
CA PHE A 53 -4.52 -12.79 7.87
C PHE A 53 -5.79 -13.67 7.91
N LEU A 54 -6.23 -14.04 9.12
CA LEU A 54 -7.34 -14.96 9.36
C LEU A 54 -8.61 -14.28 9.88
N SER A 55 -8.56 -13.01 10.29
CA SER A 55 -9.68 -12.34 10.95
C SER A 55 -10.84 -11.98 10.02
N ASP A 56 -10.71 -12.20 8.71
CA ASP A 56 -11.80 -12.05 7.77
C ASP A 56 -12.37 -13.43 7.42
N ASP A 57 -13.28 -13.90 8.28
CA ASP A 57 -13.99 -15.18 8.11
C ASP A 57 -14.71 -15.26 6.76
N ARG A 58 -15.16 -14.12 6.24
CA ARG A 58 -15.86 -14.04 4.95
C ARG A 58 -14.89 -14.25 3.79
N LEU A 59 -13.73 -13.61 3.83
CA LEU A 59 -12.68 -13.80 2.83
C LEU A 59 -12.12 -15.23 2.88
N ASN A 60 -11.89 -15.77 4.08
CA ASN A 60 -11.40 -17.15 4.22
C ASN A 60 -12.39 -18.17 3.68
N SER A 61 -13.69 -18.00 3.97
CA SER A 61 -14.73 -18.86 3.41
C SER A 61 -14.75 -18.80 1.88
N TYR A 62 -14.65 -17.60 1.30
CA TYR A 62 -14.56 -17.41 -0.15
C TYR A 62 -13.29 -18.05 -0.76
N LEU A 63 -12.13 -17.90 -0.10
CA LEU A 63 -10.87 -18.47 -0.58
C LEU A 63 -10.87 -20.01 -0.48
N ILE A 64 -11.43 -20.58 0.59
CA ILE A 64 -11.60 -22.04 0.72
C ILE A 64 -12.50 -22.56 -0.41
N GLU A 65 -13.61 -21.87 -0.70
CA GLU A 65 -14.52 -22.25 -1.78
C GLU A 65 -13.83 -22.21 -3.16
N LYS A 66 -13.01 -21.18 -3.42
CA LYS A 66 -12.37 -20.99 -4.73
C LYS A 66 -11.10 -21.81 -4.95
N LEU A 67 -10.26 -21.94 -3.94
CA LEU A 67 -8.92 -22.56 -4.05
C LEU A 67 -8.89 -23.98 -3.49
N GLY A 68 -9.83 -24.31 -2.61
CA GLY A 68 -9.79 -25.52 -1.81
C GLY A 68 -8.82 -25.42 -0.62
N PRO A 69 -8.98 -26.29 0.40
CA PRO A 69 -8.25 -26.19 1.66
C PRO A 69 -6.74 -26.40 1.51
N LYS A 70 -6.31 -27.24 0.56
CA LYS A 70 -4.88 -27.54 0.34
C LYS A 70 -4.12 -26.38 -0.27
N GLU A 71 -4.68 -25.69 -1.26
CA GLU A 71 -4.02 -24.54 -1.89
C GLU A 71 -4.08 -23.30 -1.01
N LEU A 72 -5.13 -23.15 -0.20
CA LEU A 72 -5.17 -22.12 0.83
C LEU A 72 -4.04 -22.31 1.85
N GLU A 73 -3.85 -23.52 2.35
CA GLU A 73 -2.77 -23.82 3.30
C GLU A 73 -1.38 -23.63 2.67
N ARG A 74 -1.20 -23.99 1.40
CA ARG A 74 0.04 -23.70 0.67
C ARG A 74 0.28 -22.19 0.53
N SER A 75 -0.77 -21.42 0.25
CA SER A 75 -0.70 -19.96 0.15
C SER A 75 -0.35 -19.33 1.49
N ARG A 76 -0.90 -19.85 2.59
CA ARG A 76 -0.57 -19.45 3.96
C ARG A 76 0.90 -19.69 4.29
N ILE A 77 1.42 -20.89 4.00
CA ILE A 77 2.84 -21.22 4.23
C ILE A 77 3.75 -20.33 3.38
N THR A 78 3.37 -20.07 2.13
CA THR A 78 4.11 -19.17 1.24
C THR A 78 4.14 -17.75 1.78
N PHE A 79 2.99 -17.24 2.24
CA PHE A 79 2.88 -15.94 2.87
C PHE A 79 3.78 -15.84 4.12
N LEU A 80 3.73 -16.82 5.02
CA LEU A 80 4.57 -16.85 6.22
C LEU A 80 6.07 -16.95 5.91
N ARG A 81 6.45 -17.65 4.83
CA ARG A 81 7.85 -17.70 4.36
C ARG A 81 8.34 -16.36 3.82
N LEU A 82 7.47 -15.66 3.09
CA LEU A 82 7.77 -14.34 2.53
C LEU A 82 7.76 -13.24 3.61
N CYS A 83 6.98 -13.44 4.68
CA CYS A 83 6.79 -12.48 5.76
C CYS A 83 7.41 -12.94 7.08
N GLN A 84 8.73 -12.83 7.18
CA GLN A 84 9.50 -13.25 8.37
C GLN A 84 9.31 -12.35 9.61
N SER A 85 8.80 -11.13 9.44
CA SER A 85 8.45 -10.24 10.56
C SER A 85 7.33 -9.29 10.18
N ALA A 86 6.58 -8.82 11.19
CA ALA A 86 5.52 -7.84 11.02
C ALA A 86 6.01 -6.45 10.58
N SER A 87 7.30 -6.12 10.76
CA SER A 87 7.90 -4.91 10.19
C SER A 87 8.30 -5.08 8.72
N ASN A 88 8.54 -6.30 8.27
CA ASN A 88 8.89 -6.61 6.87
C ASN A 88 7.65 -6.95 6.02
N CYS A 89 6.51 -7.24 6.65
CA CYS A 89 5.26 -7.56 5.99
C CYS A 89 4.27 -6.41 6.19
N GLY A 90 4.35 -5.41 5.31
CA GLY A 90 3.27 -4.45 5.17
C GLY A 90 2.07 -5.17 4.56
N ILE A 91 1.19 -5.71 5.41
CA ILE A 91 -0.14 -6.16 4.94
C ILE A 91 -0.82 -4.91 4.39
N VAL A 92 -1.13 -4.94 3.11
CA VAL A 92 -1.81 -3.84 2.45
C VAL A 92 -3.19 -3.70 3.09
N PRO A 93 -3.53 -2.53 3.65
CA PRO A 93 -4.85 -2.33 4.22
C PRO A 93 -5.90 -2.50 3.12
N PRO A 94 -7.03 -3.17 3.41
CA PRO A 94 -8.14 -3.20 2.48
C PRO A 94 -8.65 -1.76 2.24
N PHE A 95 -9.17 -1.50 1.04
CA PHE A 95 -9.79 -0.22 0.67
C PHE A 95 -8.87 1.02 0.65
N ILE A 96 -7.70 0.91 0.03
CA ILE A 96 -6.91 2.11 -0.28
C ILE A 96 -7.60 2.92 -1.38
N TYR A 97 -7.74 4.22 -1.16
CA TYR A 97 -8.18 5.15 -2.20
C TYR A 97 -7.19 5.11 -3.37
N TYR A 98 -7.65 4.54 -4.48
CA TYR A 98 -6.86 4.47 -5.70
C TYR A 98 -7.15 5.70 -6.56
N GLU A 99 -6.12 6.32 -7.13
CA GLU A 99 -6.24 7.48 -8.02
C GLU A 99 -7.29 7.19 -9.12
N SER A 100 -8.40 7.92 -9.11
CA SER A 100 -9.48 7.77 -10.08
C SER A 100 -9.23 8.70 -11.28
N ARG A 101 -8.37 8.28 -12.22
CA ARG A 101 -8.13 9.10 -13.41
C ARG A 101 -9.36 9.08 -14.34
N GLN A 102 -10.02 10.22 -14.47
CA GLN A 102 -11.08 10.46 -15.43
C GLN A 102 -10.52 11.12 -16.68
N MET A 103 -10.95 10.64 -17.84
CA MET A 103 -10.68 11.28 -19.11
C MET A 103 -11.97 11.76 -19.73
N VAL A 104 -11.94 12.91 -20.40
CA VAL A 104 -13.13 13.52 -20.99
C VAL A 104 -12.94 13.81 -22.47
N ALA A 105 -14.02 13.65 -23.22
CA ALA A 105 -14.15 14.08 -24.60
C ALA A 105 -15.48 14.83 -24.75
N PRO A 106 -15.52 16.14 -24.41
CA PRO A 106 -16.78 16.91 -24.33
C PRO A 106 -17.55 16.96 -25.64
N LYS A 107 -16.84 17.00 -26.78
CA LYS A 107 -17.43 16.97 -28.13
C LYS A 107 -18.33 15.75 -28.37
N PHE A 108 -18.01 14.63 -27.72
CA PHE A 108 -18.75 13.37 -27.80
C PHE A 108 -19.54 13.06 -26.52
N ARG A 109 -19.62 14.01 -25.56
CA ARG A 109 -20.24 13.83 -24.24
C ARG A 109 -19.82 12.52 -23.55
N THR A 110 -18.55 12.15 -23.73
CA THR A 110 -18.00 10.87 -23.28
C THR A 110 -16.99 11.11 -22.17
N ALA A 111 -17.07 10.33 -21.11
CA ALA A 111 -16.07 10.27 -20.05
C ALA A 111 -15.60 8.83 -19.86
N ALA A 112 -14.33 8.63 -19.50
CA ALA A 112 -13.78 7.31 -19.23
C ALA A 112 -13.01 7.29 -17.92
N CYS A 113 -13.30 6.32 -17.06
CA CYS A 113 -12.49 6.07 -15.87
C CYS A 113 -11.36 5.10 -16.23
N VAL A 114 -10.13 5.61 -16.20
CA VAL A 114 -8.93 4.88 -16.59
C VAL A 114 -8.34 4.19 -15.35
N ILE A 115 -8.68 2.91 -15.18
CA ILE A 115 -8.02 2.06 -14.18
C ILE A 115 -6.75 1.49 -14.77
N TYR A 116 -5.62 1.72 -14.11
CA TYR A 116 -4.33 1.19 -14.56
C TYR A 116 -4.35 -0.33 -14.73
N LYS A 117 -3.59 -0.80 -15.73
CA LYS A 117 -3.46 -2.22 -16.11
C LYS A 117 -4.75 -2.88 -16.62
N ASN A 118 -5.84 -2.12 -16.78
CA ASN A 118 -7.06 -2.54 -17.49
C ASN A 118 -7.11 -1.91 -18.89
N VAL A 119 -6.17 -2.26 -19.76
CA VAL A 119 -6.09 -1.70 -21.13
C VAL A 119 -5.94 -0.15 -21.12
N SER A 120 -5.44 0.39 -20.00
CA SER A 120 -5.41 1.82 -19.71
C SER A 120 -4.67 2.66 -20.74
N THR A 121 -3.59 2.14 -21.32
CA THR A 121 -2.78 2.86 -22.32
C THR A 121 -3.58 3.15 -23.59
N ILE A 122 -4.24 2.13 -24.13
CA ILE A 122 -5.05 2.26 -25.35
C ILE A 122 -6.26 3.14 -25.08
N LEU A 123 -6.95 2.94 -23.94
CA LEU A 123 -8.10 3.77 -23.57
C LEU A 123 -7.70 5.25 -23.43
N THR A 124 -6.52 5.53 -22.88
CA THR A 124 -5.97 6.89 -22.78
C THR A 124 -5.79 7.51 -24.15
N ALA A 125 -5.18 6.76 -25.07
CA ALA A 125 -4.92 7.22 -26.43
C ALA A 125 -6.22 7.48 -27.22
N ILE A 126 -7.21 6.59 -27.09
CA ILE A 126 -8.55 6.76 -27.68
C ILE A 126 -9.22 8.04 -27.15
N MET A 127 -9.25 8.23 -25.83
CA MET A 127 -9.88 9.42 -25.24
C MET A 127 -9.15 10.72 -25.60
N CYS A 128 -7.82 10.67 -25.74
CA CYS A 128 -7.02 11.79 -26.21
C CYS A 128 -7.33 12.13 -27.68
N TYR A 129 -7.48 11.11 -28.53
CA TYR A 129 -7.94 11.28 -29.92
C TYR A 129 -9.35 11.87 -29.99
N LEU A 130 -10.28 11.42 -29.14
CA LEU A 130 -11.64 11.96 -29.10
C LEU A 130 -11.71 13.40 -28.55
N TYR A 131 -10.75 13.79 -27.70
CA TYR A 131 -10.65 15.15 -27.19
C TYR A 131 -10.24 16.15 -28.27
N ASP A 132 -9.17 15.86 -29.02
CA ASP A 132 -8.71 16.68 -30.13
C ASP A 132 -8.05 15.84 -31.23
N ALA A 133 -8.88 15.30 -32.13
CA ALA A 133 -8.45 14.42 -33.21
C ALA A 133 -7.46 15.10 -34.18
N VAL A 134 -7.59 16.41 -34.39
CA VAL A 134 -6.77 17.15 -35.37
C VAL A 134 -5.36 17.30 -34.83
N THR A 135 -5.23 17.78 -33.60
CA THR A 135 -3.91 17.94 -32.98
C THR A 135 -3.29 16.58 -32.67
N TYR A 136 -4.09 15.58 -32.26
CA TYR A 136 -3.59 14.23 -32.02
C TYR A 136 -2.93 13.64 -33.28
N LYS A 137 -3.63 13.63 -34.42
CA LYS A 137 -3.11 13.08 -35.69
C LYS A 137 -1.86 13.80 -36.22
N LYS A 138 -1.70 15.08 -35.89
CA LYS A 138 -0.51 15.86 -36.29
C LYS A 138 0.73 15.48 -35.51
N HIS A 139 0.58 15.09 -34.24
CA HIS A 139 1.70 14.87 -33.32
C HIS A 139 1.94 13.40 -32.98
N VAL A 140 0.94 12.53 -33.20
CA VAL A 140 1.00 11.10 -32.89
C VAL A 140 0.77 10.31 -34.18
N THR A 141 1.85 9.73 -34.71
CA THR A 141 1.82 8.95 -35.95
C THR A 141 1.22 7.56 -35.74
N ASP A 142 1.48 6.95 -34.59
CA ASP A 142 0.96 5.64 -34.20
C ASP A 142 0.48 5.72 -32.73
N MET A 143 -0.73 5.23 -32.48
CA MET A 143 -1.35 5.15 -31.16
C MET A 143 -0.50 4.38 -30.14
N ILE A 144 0.34 3.44 -30.60
CA ILE A 144 1.25 2.66 -29.75
C ILE A 144 2.36 3.54 -29.14
N GLN A 145 2.70 4.67 -29.78
CA GLN A 145 3.71 5.61 -29.27
C GLN A 145 3.22 6.45 -28.09
N ASP A 146 1.89 6.55 -27.91
CA ASP A 146 1.23 7.25 -26.81
C ASP A 146 1.28 6.41 -25.52
N THR A 147 2.49 6.30 -24.98
CA THR A 147 2.78 5.51 -23.78
C THR A 147 2.57 6.34 -22.52
N TYR A 148 2.39 5.67 -21.37
CA TYR A 148 2.18 6.31 -20.06
C TYR A 148 3.14 7.48 -19.74
N ASN A 149 4.41 7.37 -20.14
CA ASN A 149 5.45 8.38 -19.89
C ASN A 149 5.45 9.52 -20.90
N LYS A 150 4.93 9.30 -22.12
CA LYS A 150 4.93 10.25 -23.24
C LYS A 150 3.51 10.51 -23.73
N ARG A 151 2.60 10.82 -22.80
CA ARG A 151 1.19 11.04 -23.10
C ARG A 151 0.95 12.41 -23.73
N PHE A 152 0.33 12.45 -24.91
CA PHE A 152 0.09 13.71 -25.62
C PHE A 152 -0.95 14.62 -24.93
N CYS A 153 -2.01 14.03 -24.38
CA CYS A 153 -3.06 14.77 -23.67
C CYS A 153 -2.86 14.86 -22.16
N LYS A 154 -1.65 14.55 -21.65
CA LYS A 154 -1.34 14.65 -20.22
C LYS A 154 -1.73 16.05 -19.71
N TYR A 155 -2.51 16.09 -18.63
CA TYR A 155 -3.02 17.33 -18.01
C TYR A 155 -3.95 18.20 -18.88
N LYS A 156 -4.40 17.70 -20.06
CA LYS A 156 -5.34 18.43 -20.93
C LYS A 156 -6.77 17.93 -20.74
N ASN A 157 -6.95 16.63 -20.88
CA ASN A 157 -8.26 15.98 -20.77
C ASN A 157 -8.31 14.96 -19.61
N GLU A 158 -7.33 15.03 -18.70
CA GLU A 158 -7.17 14.11 -17.57
C GLU A 158 -7.51 14.82 -16.26
N TYR A 159 -8.36 14.19 -15.45
CA TYR A 159 -8.81 14.71 -14.16
C TYR A 159 -8.67 13.63 -13.09
N GLU A 160 -8.36 14.02 -11.86
CA GLU A 160 -8.09 13.09 -10.76
C GLU A 160 -9.37 12.64 -10.02
N SER A 161 -10.50 13.27 -10.30
CA SER A 161 -11.77 13.01 -9.61
C SER A 161 -12.94 13.00 -10.57
N ILE A 162 -13.89 12.09 -10.33
CA ILE A 162 -15.20 12.07 -10.97
C ILE A 162 -15.97 13.38 -10.78
N ARG A 163 -15.70 14.12 -9.69
CA ARG A 163 -16.32 15.43 -9.44
C ARG A 163 -15.96 16.45 -10.52
N ALA A 164 -14.81 16.32 -11.16
CA ALA A 164 -14.42 17.18 -12.28
C ALA A 164 -15.36 17.04 -13.49
N LEU A 165 -16.12 15.95 -13.60
CA LEU A 165 -17.11 15.77 -14.67
C LEU A 165 -18.32 16.70 -14.53
N THR A 166 -18.61 17.19 -13.32
CA THR A 166 -19.80 18.03 -13.06
C THR A 166 -19.77 19.33 -13.86
N SER A 167 -18.61 19.97 -14.05
CA SER A 167 -18.49 21.20 -14.84
C SER A 167 -18.84 20.98 -16.32
N PHE A 168 -18.53 19.80 -16.86
CA PHE A 168 -18.85 19.44 -18.23
C PHE A 168 -20.31 19.02 -18.41
N ARG A 169 -20.91 18.40 -17.38
CA ARG A 169 -22.31 17.99 -17.38
C ARG A 169 -23.26 19.18 -17.23
N ASN A 170 -22.92 20.12 -16.34
CA ASN A 170 -23.77 21.28 -16.04
C ASN A 170 -23.76 22.36 -17.12
N SER A 171 -22.74 22.39 -18.00
CA SER A 171 -22.63 23.35 -19.11
C SER A 171 -23.46 22.97 -20.34
N SER A 172 -24.10 21.81 -20.34
CA SER A 172 -24.94 21.34 -21.46
C SER A 172 -26.37 21.85 -21.30
N SER A 173 -26.62 23.11 -21.64
CA SER A 173 -27.87 23.82 -21.32
C SER A 173 -29.05 23.60 -22.28
N VAL A 174 -29.02 22.67 -23.24
CA VAL A 174 -30.10 22.60 -24.26
C VAL A 174 -30.60 21.20 -24.64
N ASP A 175 -29.87 20.10 -24.42
CA ASP A 175 -30.38 18.77 -24.79
C ASP A 175 -29.99 17.71 -23.74
N SER A 176 -31.03 17.09 -23.17
CA SER A 176 -31.04 16.01 -22.18
C SER A 176 -30.46 14.67 -22.66
N MET A 177 -29.38 14.67 -23.44
CA MET A 177 -28.66 13.42 -23.71
C MET A 177 -27.65 13.14 -22.61
N ASP A 178 -27.78 11.95 -22.04
CA ASP A 178 -26.90 11.42 -21.01
C ASP A 178 -25.44 11.34 -21.46
N TRP A 179 -24.53 11.59 -20.53
CA TRP A 179 -23.11 11.40 -20.76
C TRP A 179 -22.76 9.91 -20.81
N PHE A 180 -22.04 9.50 -21.86
CA PHE A 180 -21.58 8.13 -21.99
C PHE A 180 -20.34 7.90 -21.11
N ASN A 181 -20.44 7.01 -20.12
CA ASN A 181 -19.35 6.71 -19.21
C ASN A 181 -18.74 5.35 -19.52
N ILE A 182 -17.44 5.32 -19.80
CA ILE A 182 -16.69 4.12 -20.14
C ILE A 182 -15.88 3.67 -18.92
N LEU A 183 -16.04 2.41 -18.54
CA LEU A 183 -15.21 1.76 -17.53
C LEU A 183 -14.77 0.40 -18.08
N VAL A 184 -13.46 0.18 -18.10
CA VAL A 184 -12.89 -1.12 -18.47
C VAL A 184 -12.33 -1.79 -17.22
N VAL A 185 -12.88 -2.94 -16.88
CA VAL A 185 -12.42 -3.79 -15.79
C VAL A 185 -11.79 -5.07 -16.36
N ARG A 186 -10.77 -5.56 -15.67
CA ARG A 186 -10.12 -6.85 -15.93
C ARG A 186 -10.28 -7.73 -14.70
N ASP A 187 -10.12 -9.03 -14.88
CA ASP A 187 -9.93 -9.96 -13.77
C ASP A 187 -8.94 -9.39 -12.72
N PRO A 188 -9.34 -9.31 -11.44
CA PRO A 188 -8.52 -8.71 -10.40
C PRO A 188 -7.15 -9.38 -10.21
N LEU A 189 -7.07 -10.71 -10.36
CA LEU A 189 -5.84 -11.48 -10.19
C LEU A 189 -4.87 -11.21 -11.35
N GLU A 190 -5.35 -11.23 -12.59
CA GLU A 190 -4.51 -10.90 -13.75
C GLU A 190 -4.00 -9.45 -13.69
N ARG A 191 -4.86 -8.51 -13.28
CA ARG A 191 -4.47 -7.11 -13.08
C ARG A 191 -3.38 -7.00 -12.03
N PHE A 192 -3.53 -7.69 -10.91
CA PHE A 192 -2.56 -7.72 -9.83
C PHE A 192 -1.20 -8.24 -10.31
N ILE A 193 -1.17 -9.39 -10.97
CA ILE A 193 0.08 -9.98 -11.50
C ILE A 193 0.75 -9.02 -12.48
N SER A 194 -0.01 -8.40 -13.39
CA SER A 194 0.50 -7.41 -14.35
C SER A 194 1.12 -6.18 -13.66
N ALA A 195 0.46 -5.67 -12.61
CA ALA A 195 0.98 -4.56 -11.81
C ALA A 195 2.24 -4.95 -11.05
N PHE A 196 2.22 -6.11 -10.37
CA PHE A 196 3.34 -6.63 -9.59
C PHE A 196 4.59 -6.83 -10.45
N VAL A 197 4.47 -7.54 -11.57
CA VAL A 197 5.60 -7.77 -12.50
C VAL A 197 6.15 -6.45 -13.02
N ASN A 198 5.27 -5.51 -13.37
CA ASN A 198 5.72 -4.23 -13.90
C ASN A 198 6.46 -3.38 -12.87
N LYS A 199 5.99 -3.33 -11.62
CA LYS A 199 6.54 -2.42 -10.61
C LYS A 199 7.70 -3.03 -9.84
N CYS A 200 7.60 -4.30 -9.45
CA CYS A 200 8.58 -4.97 -8.60
C CYS A 200 9.73 -5.56 -9.41
N LEU A 201 9.42 -6.24 -10.52
CA LEU A 201 10.44 -6.97 -11.28
C LEU A 201 11.13 -6.09 -12.32
N LYS A 202 10.37 -5.28 -13.06
CA LYS A 202 10.93 -4.45 -14.16
C LYS A 202 11.50 -3.12 -13.69
N ILE A 203 10.78 -2.39 -12.82
CA ILE A 203 11.19 -1.04 -12.40
C ILE A 203 12.00 -1.08 -11.09
N ARG A 204 12.04 -2.23 -10.38
CA ARG A 204 12.64 -2.38 -9.03
C ARG A 204 12.19 -1.27 -8.06
N VAL A 205 10.92 -0.89 -8.12
CA VAL A 205 10.33 -0.09 -7.05
C VAL A 205 10.06 -1.04 -5.89
N ASN A 206 10.48 -0.68 -4.68
CA ASN A 206 10.03 -1.39 -3.47
C ASN A 206 8.50 -1.31 -3.43
N PHE A 207 7.85 -2.41 -3.78
CA PHE A 207 6.40 -2.51 -3.83
C PHE A 207 5.94 -3.35 -2.67
N THR A 208 5.16 -2.73 -1.80
CA THR A 208 4.27 -3.43 -0.90
C THR A 208 3.13 -4.00 -1.75
N LEU A 209 2.96 -5.33 -1.77
CA LEU A 209 2.03 -6.08 -2.62
C LEU A 209 0.55 -5.74 -2.33
N VAL A 210 -0.16 -5.10 -3.27
CA VAL A 210 -1.58 -4.67 -3.12
C VAL A 210 -2.54 -5.62 -3.83
N VAL A 211 -3.36 -6.37 -3.08
CA VAL A 211 -4.56 -7.03 -3.64
C VAL A 211 -5.71 -6.01 -3.65
N MET A 212 -6.42 -5.91 -4.77
CA MET A 212 -7.47 -4.92 -5.00
C MET A 212 -8.84 -5.59 -5.13
N GLU A 213 -9.77 -5.26 -4.23
CA GLU A 213 -11.21 -5.32 -4.54
C GLU A 213 -11.64 -3.99 -5.17
N ILE A 214 -12.35 -4.06 -6.30
CA ILE A 214 -12.99 -2.90 -6.93
C ILE A 214 -14.39 -2.79 -6.32
N ASN A 215 -14.61 -1.80 -5.47
CA ASN A 215 -15.95 -1.51 -4.98
C ASN A 215 -16.69 -0.66 -6.04
N ILE A 216 -17.60 -1.30 -6.79
CA ILE A 216 -18.37 -0.70 -7.89
C ILE A 216 -19.52 0.20 -7.37
N SER A 217 -19.79 0.17 -6.06
CA SER A 217 -20.91 0.93 -5.44
C SER A 217 -20.79 2.45 -5.55
N HIS A 218 -19.64 2.99 -5.95
CA HIS A 218 -19.47 4.42 -6.26
C HIS A 218 -19.68 4.79 -7.74
N PHE A 219 -20.01 3.81 -8.59
CA PHE A 219 -20.25 3.96 -10.03
C PHE A 219 -21.73 3.83 -10.44
N ILE A 220 -22.64 3.65 -9.48
CA ILE A 220 -24.09 3.66 -9.68
C ILE A 220 -24.66 4.93 -9.05
#